data_AF-A0A7X7IJP7-F1
#
_entry.id   AF-A0A7X7IJP7-F1
#
_cell.length_a   1.000
_cell.length_b   1.000
_cell.length_c   1.000
_cell.angle_alpha   90.00
_cell.angle_beta   90.00
_cell.angle_gamma   90.00
#
_symmetry.space_group_name_H-M   'P 1'
#
loop_
_entity.id
_entity.type
_entity.pdbx_description
1 polymer ?
#
loop_
_entity_poly.entity_id
_entity_poly.type
_entity_poly.pdbx_seq_one_letter_code
_entity_poly.pdbx_strand_id
1 'polypeptide(L)' 'MKYDVVMAEKKFPVNGDWNGEVWSRIEPLTLTRFMGTKPEHMPKTQAKVTYDDHAIYV' A
#
# COMPACT_ATOMS: atom_id res chain seq x y z
N MET A 1 8.75 -11.78 6.27
CA MET A 1 8.56 -10.33 6.08
C MET A 1 7.23 -9.99 6.70
N LYS A 2 7.19 -9.01 7.59
CA LYS A 2 5.99 -8.54 8.28
C LYS A 2 5.70 -7.14 7.75
N TYR A 3 4.44 -6.86 7.41
CA TYR A 3 3.98 -5.52 7.08
C TYR A 3 2.92 -5.15 8.11
N ASP A 4 3.15 -4.08 8.84
CA ASP A 4 2.26 -3.63 9.90
C ASP A 4 1.32 -2.56 9.33
N VAL A 5 0.03 -2.86 9.34
CA VAL A 5 -1.01 -1.98 8.82
C VAL A 5 -1.49 -1.07 9.95
N VAL A 6 -1.46 0.23 9.71
CA VAL A 6 -1.94 1.24 10.66
C VAL A 6 -3.36 1.68 10.30
N MET A 7 -4.15 1.99 11.33
CA MET A 7 -5.49 2.53 11.15
C MET A 7 -5.41 3.98 10.64
N ALA A 8 -6.33 4.37 9.76
CA ALA A 8 -6.43 5.73 9.27
C ALA A 8 -6.87 6.67 10.39
N GLU A 9 -6.06 7.69 10.70
CA GLU A 9 -6.33 8.64 11.79
C GLU A 9 -7.54 9.56 11.50
N LYS A 10 -8.02 9.59 10.25
CA LYS A 10 -9.14 10.40 9.80
C LYS A 10 -9.76 9.85 8.53
N LYS A 11 -10.98 10.31 8.24
CA LYS A 11 -11.64 10.08 6.96
C LYS A 11 -10.90 10.81 5.84
N PHE A 12 -10.81 10.16 4.67
CA PHE A 12 -10.15 10.70 3.49
C PHE A 12 -10.85 10.17 2.23
N PRO A 13 -10.78 10.90 1.10
CA PRO A 13 -11.35 10.43 -0.15
C PRO A 13 -10.46 9.36 -0.79
N VAL A 14 -11.07 8.33 -1.38
CA VAL A 14 -10.38 7.36 -2.24
C VAL A 14 -10.39 7.90 -3.68
N ASN A 15 -9.44 8.78 -4.00
CA ASN A 15 -9.37 9.50 -5.28
C ASN A 15 -8.10 9.21 -6.09
N GLY A 16 -7.26 8.27 -5.65
CA GLY A 16 -6.01 7.91 -6.32
C GLY A 16 -4.81 8.83 -6.04
N ASP A 17 -4.93 9.78 -5.11
CA ASP A 17 -3.79 10.60 -4.69
C ASP A 17 -2.85 9.85 -3.73
N TRP A 18 -1.77 9.29 -4.28
CA TRP A 18 -0.75 8.53 -3.54
C TRP A 18 -0.05 9.32 -2.41
N ASN A 19 -0.01 10.64 -2.54
CA ASN A 19 0.62 11.55 -1.57
C ASN A 19 -0.42 12.28 -0.71
N GLY A 20 -1.69 11.87 -0.79
CA GLY A 20 -2.76 12.39 0.03
C GLY A 20 -2.44 12.27 1.51
N GLU A 21 -3.11 13.07 2.33
CA GLU A 21 -2.69 13.32 3.71
C GLU A 21 -2.53 12.04 4.55
N VAL A 22 -3.45 11.08 4.43
CA VAL A 22 -3.36 9.77 5.09
C VAL A 22 -2.24 8.91 4.46
N TRP A 23 -2.19 8.84 3.14
CA TRP A 23 -1.21 8.03 2.40
C TRP A 23 0.23 8.48 2.59
N SER A 24 0.48 9.77 2.77
CA SER A 24 1.82 10.32 3.01
C SER A 24 2.49 9.80 4.28
N ARG A 25 1.69 9.33 5.25
CA ARG A 25 2.14 8.81 6.55
C ARG A 25 2.31 7.29 6.57
N ILE A 26 1.88 6.61 5.51
CA ILE A 26 1.93 5.14 5.41
C ILE A 26 3.19 4.73 4.68
N GLU A 27 4.01 3.93 5.36
CA GLU A 27 5.22 3.36 4.78
C GLU A 27 4.88 2.40 3.63
N PRO A 28 5.44 2.61 2.42
CA PRO A 28 5.17 1.77 1.28
C PRO A 28 5.93 0.45 1.36
N LEU A 29 5.24 -0.65 1.04
CA LEU A 29 5.85 -1.95 0.80
C LEU A 29 6.30 -2.06 -0.65
N THR A 30 7.54 -2.47 -0.89
CA THR A 30 8.02 -2.81 -2.24
C THR A 30 7.74 -4.28 -2.54
N LEU A 31 7.05 -4.55 -3.65
CA LEU A 31 6.77 -5.91 -4.11
C LEU A 31 7.98 -6.44 -4.88
N THR A 32 8.66 -7.43 -4.30
CA THR A 32 9.89 -8.02 -4.86
C THR A 32 9.78 -9.52 -5.12
N ARG A 33 8.65 -10.12 -4.75
CA ARG A 33 8.43 -11.56 -4.88
C ARG A 33 7.72 -11.88 -6.19
N PHE A 34 8.12 -13.01 -6.76
CA PHE A 34 7.49 -13.63 -7.92
C PHE A 34 7.32 -15.12 -7.63
N MET A 35 6.42 -15.78 -8.35
CA MET A 35 6.22 -17.23 -8.25
C MET A 35 6.85 -17.92 -9.47
N GLY A 36 7.53 -19.05 -9.24
CA GLY A 36 8.16 -19.83 -10.31
C GLY A 36 9.44 -19.17 -10.84
N THR A 37 9.64 -19.21 -12.15
CA THR A 37 10.78 -18.58 -12.83
C THR A 37 10.65 -17.06 -12.78
N LYS A 38 11.77 -16.37 -12.54
CA LYS A 38 11.79 -14.89 -12.50
C LYS A 38 11.29 -14.31 -13.83
N PRO A 39 10.28 -13.43 -13.84
CA PRO A 39 9.84 -12.76 -15.05
C PRO A 39 10.94 -11.88 -15.64
N GLU A 40 11.02 -11.83 -16.97
CA GLU A 40 11.92 -10.93 -17.69
C GLU A 40 11.59 -9.45 -17.41
N HIS A 41 10.30 -9.15 -17.31
CA HIS A 41 9.81 -7.82 -16.92
C HIS A 41 9.33 -7.82 -15.47
N MET A 42 10.02 -7.07 -14.61
CA MET A 42 9.67 -6.91 -13.20
C MET A 42 9.77 -5.43 -12.81
N PRO A 43 8.75 -4.61 -13.11
CA PRO A 43 8.77 -3.20 -12.80
C PRO A 43 8.83 -2.99 -11.28
N LYS A 44 9.37 -1.86 -10.84
CA LYS A 44 9.32 -1.48 -9.44
C LYS A 44 7.86 -1.19 -9.07
N THR A 45 7.29 -2.04 -8.21
CA THR A 45 5.92 -1.89 -7.73
C THR A 45 5.91 -1.66 -6.22
N GLN A 46 5.09 -0.71 -5.78
CA GLN A 46 4.90 -0.38 -4.37
C GLN A 46 3.41 -0.41 -4.03
N ALA A 47 3.10 -0.73 -2.77
CA ALA A 47 1.75 -0.70 -2.22
C ALA A 47 1.77 -0.02 -0.84
N LYS A 48 0.70 0.68 -0.50
CA LYS A 48 0.43 1.20 0.86
C LYS A 48 -0.89 0.60 1.29
N VAL A 49 -1.02 0.22 2.56
CA VAL A 49 -2.28 -0.32 3.07
C VAL A 49 -2.62 0.37 4.39
N THR A 50 -3.89 0.71 4.55
CA THR A 50 -4.49 1.18 5.80
C THR A 50 -5.91 0.68 5.93
N TYR A 51 -6.55 0.91 7.06
CA TYR A 51 -7.91 0.49 7.33
C TYR A 51 -8.62 1.46 8.28
N ASP A 52 -9.93 1.38 8.31
CA ASP A 52 -10.78 1.94 9.37
C ASP A 52 -11.80 0.88 9.81
N ASP A 53 -12.81 1.26 10.59
CA ASP A 53 -13.84 0.33 11.07
C ASP A 53 -14.74 -0.26 9.96
N HIS A 54 -14.68 0.27 8.74
CA HIS A 54 -15.58 -0.09 7.64
C HIS A 54 -14.87 -0.77 6.49
N ALA A 55 -13.60 -0.43 6.22
CA ALA A 55 -12.89 -0.88 5.03
C ALA A 55 -11.38 -1.01 5.22
N ILE A 56 -10.77 -1.76 4.30
CA ILE A 56 -9.32 -1.81 4.04
C ILE A 56 -9.07 -1.07 2.72
N TYR A 57 -8.04 -0.23 2.70
CA TYR A 57 -7.66 0.59 1.56
C TYR A 57 -6.28 0.16 1.06
N VAL A 58 -6.12 0.09 -0.27
CA VAL A 58 -4.88 -0.30 -0.97
C VAL A 58 -4.61 0.64 -2.14
#